data_AF-A0AAN0VB90-F1
#
_entry.id   AF-A0AAN0VB90-F1
#
_cell.length_a   1.000
_cell.length_b   1.000
_cell.length_c   1.000
_cell.angle_alpha   90.00
_cell.angle_beta   90.00
_cell.angle_gamma   90.00
#
_symmetry.space_group_name_H-M   'P 1'
#
loop_
_entity.id
_entity.type
_entity.pdbx_description
1 polymer ?
#
loop_
_entity_poly.entity_id
_entity_poly.type
_entity_poly.pdbx_seq_one_letter_code
_entity_poly.pdbx_strand_id
1 'polypeptide(L)'
;MTCILVAHLGDEVIIAADKRVTQITEQGVRIPCGDNEEKIVRTEVGIITGAGTLAMLDPVKSLVGEHGFGSPDEVLELILQTRASFAQVHSDSPRLAADLAETSWMFTYPTLVNDQPVTRFVYFHQHHSAESLCGLTEGRVMCFPGGLAPEQAEALQVKLQAVVTLALESVPISQVRQSVVSCMLTLMSEAADISTSVSSACDIALVDGRHVDIALGVSASDETLEFIPMHHLAAQ
;
A
#
# COMPACT_ATOMS: atom_id res chain seq x y z
N MET A 1 5.98 6.31 6.11
CA MET A 1 5.11 6.13 4.92
C MET A 1 3.67 6.48 5.29
N THR A 2 2.91 7.13 4.40
CA THR A 2 1.86 8.07 4.83
C THR A 2 0.53 7.99 4.12
N CYS A 3 0.37 7.39 2.94
CA CYS A 3 -0.94 7.15 2.34
C CYS A 3 -0.86 6.03 1.31
N ILE A 4 -1.67 4.99 1.49
CA ILE A 4 -1.83 3.90 0.52
C ILE A 4 -3.31 3.72 0.22
N LEU A 5 -3.65 3.69 -1.06
CA LEU A 5 -4.99 3.38 -1.57
C LEU A 5 -4.92 2.10 -2.39
N VAL A 6 -5.90 1.21 -2.21
CA VAL A 6 -5.94 -0.10 -2.87
C VAL A 6 -7.32 -0.36 -3.42
N ALA A 7 -7.40 -0.90 -4.64
CA ALA A 7 -8.61 -1.43 -5.23
C ALA A 7 -8.35 -2.81 -5.82
N HIS A 8 -9.14 -3.81 -5.43
CA HIS A 8 -9.06 -5.17 -5.97
C HIS A 8 -10.18 -5.39 -6.97
N LEU A 9 -9.84 -5.53 -8.25
CA LEU A 9 -10.80 -5.56 -9.37
C LEU A 9 -11.15 -6.98 -9.85
N GLY A 10 -10.84 -8.01 -9.07
CA GLY A 10 -10.82 -9.40 -9.55
C GLY A 10 -9.40 -9.79 -9.94
N ASP A 11 -9.12 -9.89 -11.24
CA ASP A 11 -7.82 -10.36 -11.74
C ASP A 11 -6.67 -9.36 -11.51
N GLU A 12 -7.00 -8.07 -11.43
CA GLU A 12 -6.06 -6.97 -11.25
C GLU A 12 -6.21 -6.31 -9.87
N VAL A 13 -5.09 -5.90 -9.28
CA VAL A 13 -5.03 -5.06 -8.08
C VAL A 13 -4.34 -3.74 -8.43
N ILE A 14 -4.99 -2.62 -8.12
CA ILE A 14 -4.44 -1.27 -8.30
C ILE A 14 -4.03 -0.74 -6.94
N ILE A 15 -2.80 -0.25 -6.83
CA ILE A 15 -2.23 0.29 -5.58
C ILE A 15 -1.64 1.65 -5.88
N ALA A 16 -2.08 2.67 -5.15
CA ALA A 16 -1.48 4.00 -5.18
C ALA A 16 -0.80 4.29 -3.84
N ALA A 17 0.46 4.74 -3.88
CA ALA A 17 1.21 5.11 -2.69
C ALA A 17 1.80 6.51 -2.85
N ASP A 18 1.52 7.41 -1.90
CA ASP A 18 2.04 8.78 -1.94
C ASP A 18 3.57 8.81 -1.86
N LYS A 19 4.21 9.94 -2.19
CA LYS A 19 5.69 10.02 -2.19
C LYS A 19 6.30 10.69 -0.96
N ARG A 20 5.48 11.11 0.01
CA ARG A 20 5.96 11.88 1.17
C ARG A 20 6.66 11.02 2.22
N VAL A 21 7.73 11.54 2.78
CA VAL A 21 8.35 11.01 4.00
C VAL A 21 8.21 12.04 5.09
N THR A 22 7.81 11.57 6.27
CA THR A 22 7.64 12.39 7.46
C THR A 22 8.52 11.87 8.58
N GLN A 23 9.19 12.80 9.27
CA GLN A 23 9.74 12.54 10.57
C GLN A 23 8.63 12.69 11.61
N ILE A 24 8.55 11.75 12.54
CA ILE A 24 7.64 11.83 13.69
C ILE A 24 8.50 12.15 14.91
N THR A 25 8.20 13.26 15.60
CA THR A 25 8.89 13.62 16.85
C THR A 25 8.42 12.71 17.99
N GLU A 26 9.14 12.72 19.13
CA GLU A 26 8.72 11.99 20.34
C GLU A 26 7.30 12.38 20.82
N GLN A 27 6.87 13.62 20.53
CA GLN A 27 5.54 14.12 20.85
C GLN A 27 4.48 13.74 19.80
N GLY A 28 4.85 12.98 18.76
CA GLY A 28 3.96 12.56 17.68
C GLY A 28 3.73 13.63 16.60
N VAL A 29 4.48 14.74 16.62
CA VAL A 29 4.37 15.77 15.58
C VAL A 29 4.98 15.25 14.29
N ARG A 30 4.22 15.33 13.19
CA ARG A 30 4.65 14.88 11.87
C ARG A 30 5.22 16.06 11.09
N ILE A 31 6.49 15.95 10.68
CA ILE A 31 7.23 16.98 9.94
C ILE A 31 7.61 16.40 8.57
N PRO A 32 7.15 16.97 7.45
CA PRO A 32 7.58 16.55 6.12
C PRO A 32 9.09 16.73 5.92
N CYS A 33 9.76 15.70 5.43
CA CYS A 33 11.21 15.67 5.19
C CYS A 33 11.58 15.45 3.72
N GLY A 34 10.65 14.96 2.90
CA GLY A 34 10.88 14.73 1.47
C GLY A 34 9.62 14.27 0.77
N ASP A 35 9.62 14.32 -0.57
CA ASP A 35 8.44 14.02 -1.40
C ASP A 35 8.76 13.14 -2.62
N ASN A 36 9.86 12.38 -2.56
CA ASN A 36 10.38 11.59 -3.67
C ASN A 36 10.55 10.10 -3.30
N GLU A 37 9.92 9.62 -2.24
CA GLU A 37 10.12 8.26 -1.76
C GLU A 37 9.33 7.25 -2.59
N GLU A 38 10.00 6.19 -3.00
CA GLU A 38 9.39 5.05 -3.69
C GLU A 38 8.90 4.02 -2.66
N LYS A 39 7.58 3.93 -2.48
CA LYS A 39 7.00 3.10 -1.43
C LYS A 39 6.64 1.69 -1.90
N ILE A 40 6.46 1.50 -3.20
CA ILE A 40 6.13 0.23 -3.82
C ILE A 40 7.42 -0.47 -4.21
N VAL A 41 7.67 -1.66 -3.68
CA VAL A 41 8.85 -2.47 -3.99
C VAL A 41 8.40 -3.70 -4.78
N ARG A 42 9.09 -3.97 -5.89
CA ARG A 42 8.89 -5.17 -6.69
C ARG A 42 9.41 -6.40 -5.95
N THR A 43 8.63 -7.46 -5.93
CA THR A 43 9.05 -8.80 -5.47
C THR A 43 9.09 -9.76 -6.67
N GLU A 44 9.57 -10.98 -6.49
CA GLU A 44 9.55 -12.01 -7.56
C GLU A 44 8.11 -12.31 -8.02
N VAL A 45 7.15 -12.22 -7.11
CA VAL A 45 5.78 -12.69 -7.30
C VAL A 45 4.75 -11.58 -7.38
N GLY A 46 5.08 -10.34 -7.00
CA GLY A 46 4.14 -9.22 -6.99
C GLY A 46 4.81 -7.94 -6.50
N ILE A 47 4.18 -7.22 -5.58
CA ILE A 47 4.76 -6.06 -4.92
C ILE A 47 4.62 -6.19 -3.40
N ILE A 48 5.45 -5.43 -2.68
CA ILE A 48 5.27 -5.16 -1.25
C ILE A 48 5.32 -3.64 -1.00
N THR A 49 4.46 -3.16 -0.11
CA THR A 49 4.38 -1.77 0.33
C THR A 49 3.91 -1.72 1.80
N GLY A 50 3.83 -0.53 2.39
CA GLY A 50 3.34 -0.37 3.75
C GLY A 50 3.20 1.07 4.21
N ALA A 51 2.45 1.28 5.28
CA ALA A 51 2.25 2.58 5.92
C ALA A 51 2.81 2.54 7.36
N GLY A 52 3.29 3.67 7.87
CA GLY A 52 3.89 3.77 9.20
C GLY A 52 5.42 3.90 9.21
N THR A 53 6.05 3.25 10.19
CA THR A 53 7.44 3.49 10.60
C THR A 53 8.45 2.80 9.69
N LEU A 54 9.35 3.59 9.07
CA LEU A 54 10.38 3.07 8.15
C LEU A 54 11.28 2.00 8.78
N ALA A 55 11.71 2.19 10.03
CA ALA A 55 12.55 1.24 10.74
C ALA A 55 11.92 -0.16 10.92
N MET A 56 10.59 -0.27 10.80
CA MET A 56 9.89 -1.56 10.76
C MET A 56 9.57 -2.00 9.32
N LEU A 57 9.24 -1.06 8.43
CA LEU A 57 8.87 -1.37 7.05
C LEU A 57 10.06 -1.87 6.22
N ASP A 58 11.20 -1.17 6.29
CA ASP A 58 12.34 -1.38 5.40
C ASP A 58 12.95 -2.78 5.53
N PRO A 59 13.18 -3.34 6.73
CA PRO A 59 13.73 -4.71 6.84
C PRO A 59 12.87 -5.75 6.14
N VAL A 60 11.54 -5.65 6.27
CA VAL A 60 10.59 -6.58 5.62
C VAL A 60 10.59 -6.37 4.11
N LYS A 61 10.46 -5.11 3.66
CA LYS A 61 10.40 -4.75 2.24
C LYS A 61 11.67 -5.13 1.50
N SER A 62 12.84 -4.85 2.07
CA SER A 62 14.13 -5.18 1.46
C SER A 62 14.32 -6.68 1.34
N LEU A 63 14.07 -7.44 2.41
CA LEU A 63 14.28 -8.89 2.37
C LEU A 63 13.35 -9.57 1.36
N VAL A 64 12.06 -9.22 1.38
CA VAL A 64 11.04 -9.74 0.46
C VAL A 64 11.28 -9.28 -0.98
N GLY A 65 11.75 -8.04 -1.17
CA GLY A 65 12.11 -7.51 -2.47
C GLY A 65 13.31 -8.23 -3.09
N GLU A 66 14.37 -8.45 -2.30
CA GLU A 66 15.62 -9.05 -2.77
C GLU A 66 15.52 -10.57 -2.97
N HIS A 67 14.89 -11.28 -2.03
CA HIS A 67 14.91 -12.75 -1.98
C HIS A 67 13.59 -13.39 -2.39
N GLY A 68 12.52 -12.60 -2.57
CA GLY A 68 11.18 -13.14 -2.76
C GLY A 68 10.63 -13.83 -1.50
N PHE A 69 9.57 -14.60 -1.68
CA PHE A 69 8.96 -15.45 -0.65
C PHE A 69 8.20 -16.59 -1.31
N GLY A 70 8.15 -17.76 -0.64
CA GLY A 70 7.43 -18.94 -1.10
C GLY A 70 5.97 -18.97 -0.65
N SER A 71 5.65 -18.31 0.46
CA SER A 71 4.30 -18.29 1.03
C SER A 71 4.00 -16.98 1.80
N PRO A 72 2.73 -16.59 1.94
CA PRO A 72 2.36 -15.42 2.76
C PRO A 72 2.76 -15.57 4.23
N ASP A 73 2.81 -16.81 4.75
CA ASP A 73 3.17 -17.09 6.14
C ASP A 73 4.64 -16.74 6.44
N GLU A 74 5.55 -16.90 5.46
CA GLU A 74 6.95 -16.45 5.59
C GLU A 74 7.03 -14.93 5.78
N VAL A 75 6.22 -14.17 5.02
CA VAL A 75 6.16 -12.71 5.14
C VAL A 75 5.57 -12.30 6.49
N LEU A 76 4.54 -13.01 6.96
CA LEU A 76 3.96 -12.80 8.29
C LEU A 76 4.98 -13.05 9.40
N GLU A 77 5.71 -14.15 9.34
CA GLU A 77 6.75 -14.47 10.32
C GLU A 77 7.80 -13.35 10.38
N LEU A 78 8.25 -12.87 9.22
CA LEU A 78 9.20 -11.77 9.12
C LEU A 78 8.65 -10.45 9.72
N ILE A 79 7.37 -10.14 9.48
CA ILE A 79 6.69 -8.98 10.08
C ILE A 79 6.68 -9.11 11.60
N LEU A 80 6.29 -10.28 12.14
CA LEU A 80 6.20 -10.50 13.59
C LEU A 80 7.57 -10.43 14.26
N GLN A 81 8.60 -11.02 13.65
CA GLN A 81 9.99 -10.94 14.12
C GLN A 81 10.51 -9.49 14.11
N THR A 82 10.24 -8.74 13.04
CA THR A 82 10.64 -7.34 12.90
C THR A 82 9.97 -6.46 13.96
N ARG A 83 8.67 -6.67 14.20
CA ARG A 83 7.92 -5.96 15.24
C ARG A 83 8.44 -6.27 16.64
N ALA A 84 8.72 -7.54 16.94
CA ALA A 84 9.26 -7.93 18.25
C ALA A 84 10.65 -7.31 18.49
N SER A 85 11.51 -7.34 17.48
CA SER A 85 12.84 -6.72 17.54
C SER A 85 12.76 -5.20 17.72
N PHE A 86 11.87 -4.54 16.98
CA PHE A 86 11.62 -3.10 17.13
C PHE A 86 11.12 -2.77 18.55
N ALA A 87 10.19 -3.55 19.10
CA ALA A 87 9.69 -3.34 20.45
C ALA A 87 10.77 -3.51 21.53
N GLN A 88 11.72 -4.42 21.33
CA GLN A 88 12.84 -4.60 22.24
C GLN A 88 13.83 -3.42 22.16
N VAL A 89 14.18 -2.96 20.96
CA VAL A 89 15.12 -1.85 20.75
C VAL A 89 14.54 -0.52 21.24
N HIS A 90 13.23 -0.33 21.11
CA HIS A 90 12.53 0.90 21.43
C HIS A 90 11.67 0.80 22.69
N SER A 91 12.02 -0.08 23.64
CA SER A 91 11.22 -0.33 24.87
C SER A 91 10.92 0.91 25.68
N ASP A 92 11.85 1.88 25.67
CA ASP A 92 11.77 3.12 26.44
C ASP A 92 11.14 4.27 25.64
N SER A 93 10.77 4.03 24.38
CA SER A 93 10.18 5.05 23.52
C SER A 93 8.73 5.32 23.92
N PRO A 94 8.34 6.59 24.19
CA PRO A 94 6.94 6.94 24.46
C PRO A 94 6.04 6.73 23.22
N ARG A 95 6.64 6.59 22.03
CA ARG A 95 5.96 6.37 20.76
C ARG A 95 5.75 4.89 20.42
N LEU A 96 6.39 3.96 21.14
CA LEU A 96 6.43 2.54 20.76
C LEU A 96 5.04 1.97 20.45
N ALA A 97 4.06 2.18 21.34
CA ALA A 97 2.71 1.65 21.15
C ALA A 97 2.02 2.22 19.91
N ALA A 98 2.17 3.53 19.65
CA ALA A 98 1.60 4.19 18.49
C ALA A 98 2.29 3.73 17.20
N ASP A 99 3.62 3.64 17.19
CA ASP A 99 4.39 3.22 16.02
C ASP A 99 4.05 1.77 15.64
N LEU A 100 3.92 0.87 16.63
CA LEU A 100 3.47 -0.51 16.40
C LEU A 100 2.04 -0.58 15.85
N ALA A 101 1.13 0.25 16.35
CA ALA A 101 -0.28 0.24 15.94
C ALA A 101 -0.49 0.85 14.55
N GLU A 102 0.24 1.91 14.21
CA GLU A 102 0.13 2.63 12.94
C GLU A 102 0.88 1.91 11.79
N THR A 103 1.81 1.01 12.09
CA THR A 103 2.62 0.35 11.07
C THR A 103 1.94 -0.89 10.50
N SER A 104 1.81 -0.90 9.17
CA SER A 104 1.15 -1.94 8.39
C SER A 104 1.92 -2.28 7.13
N TRP A 105 1.81 -3.53 6.71
CA TRP A 105 2.45 -4.06 5.51
C TRP A 105 1.38 -4.61 4.60
N MET A 106 1.58 -4.47 3.30
CA MET A 106 0.70 -5.01 2.29
C MET A 106 1.50 -5.59 1.15
N PHE A 107 1.02 -6.68 0.57
CA PHE A 107 1.67 -7.28 -0.57
C PHE A 107 0.69 -8.05 -1.44
N THR A 108 1.11 -8.26 -2.69
CA THR A 108 0.39 -9.07 -3.66
C THR A 108 1.15 -10.33 -4.00
N TYR A 109 0.41 -11.38 -4.36
CA TYR A 109 0.96 -12.59 -4.92
C TYR A 109 -0.09 -13.33 -5.77
N PRO A 110 0.32 -13.99 -6.87
CA PRO A 110 -0.53 -14.89 -7.63
C PRO A 110 -0.73 -16.20 -6.86
N THR A 111 -1.92 -16.77 -6.98
CA THR A 111 -2.20 -18.14 -6.54
C THR A 111 -3.24 -18.79 -7.45
N LEU A 112 -3.55 -20.06 -7.22
CA LEU A 112 -4.62 -20.77 -7.90
C LEU A 112 -5.80 -20.98 -6.94
N VAL A 113 -7.00 -20.64 -7.37
CA VAL A 113 -8.25 -21.03 -6.69
C VAL A 113 -9.12 -21.79 -7.67
N ASN A 114 -9.45 -23.04 -7.35
CA ASN A 114 -10.16 -23.95 -8.24
C ASN A 114 -9.49 -24.03 -9.64
N ASP A 115 -8.16 -24.16 -9.67
CA ASP A 115 -7.32 -24.16 -10.87
C ASP A 115 -7.37 -22.88 -11.74
N GLN A 116 -7.99 -21.81 -11.24
CA GLN A 116 -7.97 -20.50 -11.89
C GLN A 116 -6.90 -19.59 -11.28
N PRO A 117 -6.06 -18.93 -12.09
CA PRO A 117 -5.11 -17.94 -11.60
C PRO A 117 -5.85 -16.74 -11.01
N VAL A 118 -5.46 -16.33 -9.81
CA VAL A 118 -5.99 -15.14 -9.14
C VAL A 118 -4.86 -14.34 -8.51
N THR A 119 -4.98 -13.01 -8.57
CA THR A 119 -4.09 -12.09 -7.84
C THR A 119 -4.67 -11.86 -6.46
N ARG A 120 -3.93 -12.20 -5.40
CA ARG A 120 -4.32 -11.90 -4.03
C ARG A 120 -3.67 -10.62 -3.57
N PHE A 121 -4.43 -9.85 -2.79
CA PHE A 121 -3.91 -8.77 -1.97
C PHE A 121 -4.08 -9.15 -0.49
N VAL A 122 -2.99 -9.13 0.25
CA VAL A 122 -2.98 -9.40 1.69
C VAL A 122 -2.26 -8.29 2.43
N TYR A 123 -2.62 -8.13 3.70
CA TYR A 123 -2.04 -7.10 4.54
C TYR A 123 -1.98 -7.53 6.01
N PHE A 124 -1.05 -6.93 6.74
CA PHE A 124 -0.98 -6.98 8.19
C PHE A 124 -1.34 -5.60 8.74
N HIS A 125 -2.32 -5.55 9.64
CA HIS A 125 -2.66 -4.34 10.38
C HIS A 125 -3.14 -4.71 11.79
N GLN A 126 -2.50 -4.18 12.82
CA GLN A 126 -2.70 -4.63 14.21
C GLN A 126 -4.15 -4.52 14.69
N HIS A 127 -4.90 -3.51 14.23
CA HIS A 127 -6.31 -3.36 14.59
C HIS A 127 -7.24 -4.40 13.96
N HIS A 128 -6.82 -5.09 12.89
CA HIS A 128 -7.60 -6.15 12.25
C HIS A 128 -7.15 -7.54 12.70
N SER A 129 -5.84 -7.74 12.83
CA SER A 129 -5.26 -8.95 13.41
C SER A 129 -3.88 -8.65 13.99
N ALA A 130 -3.58 -9.25 15.14
CA ALA A 130 -2.27 -9.15 15.77
C ALA A 130 -1.31 -10.29 15.35
N GLU A 131 -1.85 -11.39 14.80
CA GLU A 131 -1.10 -12.64 14.58
C GLU A 131 -1.35 -13.26 13.20
N SER A 132 -2.15 -12.63 12.35
CA SER A 132 -2.47 -13.16 11.02
C SER A 132 -2.54 -12.09 9.95
N LEU A 133 -2.39 -12.53 8.71
CA LEU A 133 -2.67 -11.70 7.54
C LEU A 133 -4.16 -11.64 7.28
N CYS A 134 -4.61 -10.47 6.83
CA CYS A 134 -5.96 -10.26 6.33
C CYS A 134 -5.93 -10.20 4.79
N GLY A 135 -6.96 -10.75 4.15
CA GLY A 135 -7.15 -10.62 2.70
C GLY A 135 -8.10 -9.47 2.37
N LEU A 136 -7.80 -8.72 1.31
CA LEU A 136 -8.81 -7.85 0.68
C LEU A 136 -9.56 -8.70 -0.35
N THR A 137 -10.89 -8.72 -0.28
CA THR A 137 -11.68 -9.52 -1.24
C THR A 137 -11.87 -8.77 -2.56
N GLU A 138 -12.16 -9.51 -3.62
CA GLU A 138 -12.48 -8.94 -4.93
C GLU A 138 -13.64 -7.93 -4.85
N GLY A 139 -13.55 -6.86 -5.64
CA GLY A 139 -14.50 -5.74 -5.65
C GLY A 139 -14.41 -4.80 -4.44
N ARG A 140 -13.46 -5.03 -3.52
CA ARG A 140 -13.25 -4.18 -2.34
C ARG A 140 -12.06 -3.27 -2.49
N VAL A 141 -12.08 -2.23 -1.66
CA VAL A 141 -11.06 -1.20 -1.60
C VAL A 141 -10.57 -1.04 -0.17
N MET A 142 -9.41 -0.41 -0.02
CA MET A 142 -8.84 -0.12 1.29
C MET A 142 -8.01 1.14 1.23
N CYS A 143 -8.07 1.95 2.28
CA CYS A 143 -7.34 3.21 2.38
C CYS A 143 -6.60 3.28 3.72
N PHE A 144 -5.30 3.58 3.68
CA PHE A 144 -4.48 3.83 4.87
C PHE A 144 -3.85 5.23 4.82
N PRO A 145 -4.65 6.29 5.00
CA PRO A 145 -4.15 7.66 5.02
C PRO A 145 -3.61 8.01 6.40
N GLY A 146 -2.30 8.17 6.48
CA GLY A 146 -1.55 8.65 7.63
C GLY A 146 -1.78 10.14 7.90
N GLY A 147 -1.98 10.47 9.18
CA GLY A 147 -2.22 11.83 9.62
C GLY A 147 -3.66 12.33 9.42
N LEU A 148 -4.57 11.47 8.98
CA LEU A 148 -6.00 11.76 8.91
C LEU A 148 -6.74 11.19 10.14
N ALA A 149 -7.84 11.84 10.51
CA ALA A 149 -8.77 11.28 11.48
C ALA A 149 -9.51 10.06 10.90
N PRO A 150 -9.97 9.11 11.74
CA PRO A 150 -10.67 7.91 11.27
C PRO A 150 -11.85 8.21 10.34
N GLU A 151 -12.65 9.23 10.64
CA GLU A 151 -13.83 9.60 9.84
C GLU A 151 -13.45 10.15 8.46
N GLN A 152 -12.30 10.84 8.37
CA GLN A 152 -11.77 11.33 7.10
C GLN A 152 -11.22 10.15 6.26
N ALA A 153 -10.53 9.21 6.90
CA ALA A 153 -10.04 8.00 6.26
C ALA A 153 -11.19 7.14 5.71
N GLU A 154 -12.25 6.96 6.50
CA GLU A 154 -13.46 6.27 6.09
C GLU A 154 -14.16 6.98 4.92
N ALA A 155 -14.25 8.31 4.95
CA ALA A 155 -14.84 9.07 3.85
C ALA A 155 -14.09 8.86 2.51
N LEU A 156 -12.75 8.83 2.53
CA LEU A 156 -11.95 8.52 1.34
C LEU A 156 -12.22 7.09 0.85
N GLN A 157 -12.29 6.12 1.77
CA GLN A 157 -12.58 4.72 1.43
C GLN A 157 -13.98 4.55 0.82
N VAL A 158 -15.00 5.23 1.37
CA VAL A 158 -16.37 5.20 0.84
C VAL A 158 -16.43 5.77 -0.57
N LYS A 159 -15.73 6.89 -0.85
CA LYS A 159 -15.65 7.46 -2.20
C LYS A 159 -15.01 6.49 -3.19
N LEU A 160 -13.87 5.88 -2.82
CA LEU A 160 -13.18 4.91 -3.68
C LEU A 160 -14.06 3.68 -3.92
N GLN A 161 -14.72 3.17 -2.88
CA GLN A 161 -15.58 2.00 -2.97
C GLN A 161 -16.76 2.25 -3.91
N ALA A 162 -17.38 3.43 -3.86
CA ALA A 162 -18.48 3.79 -4.74
C ALA A 162 -18.07 3.77 -6.22
N VAL A 163 -16.88 4.29 -6.54
CA VAL A 163 -16.35 4.26 -7.92
C VAL A 163 -16.04 2.84 -8.37
N VAL A 164 -15.38 2.03 -7.53
CA VAL A 164 -15.06 0.64 -7.87
C VAL A 164 -16.32 -0.19 -8.09
N THR A 165 -17.31 -0.09 -7.20
CA THR A 165 -18.60 -0.79 -7.36
C THR A 165 -19.28 -0.39 -8.66
N LEU A 166 -19.43 0.91 -8.92
CA LEU A 166 -20.09 1.40 -10.13
C LEU A 166 -19.35 0.96 -11.40
N ALA A 167 -18.03 1.07 -11.41
CA ALA A 167 -17.21 0.73 -12.57
C ALA A 167 -17.29 -0.76 -12.91
N LEU A 168 -17.18 -1.64 -11.91
CA LEU A 168 -17.30 -3.09 -12.12
C LEU A 168 -18.69 -3.51 -12.63
N GLU A 169 -19.75 -2.77 -12.27
CA GLU A 169 -21.12 -3.06 -12.73
C GLU A 169 -21.42 -2.52 -14.14
N SER A 170 -20.73 -1.47 -14.57
CA SER A 170 -21.23 -0.60 -15.66
C SER A 170 -20.34 -0.49 -16.89
N VAL A 171 -19.04 -0.81 -16.81
CA VAL A 171 -18.10 -0.58 -17.92
C VAL A 171 -17.16 -1.77 -18.18
N PRO A 172 -16.60 -1.91 -19.41
CA PRO A 172 -15.58 -2.91 -19.69
C PRO A 172 -14.34 -2.71 -18.80
N ILE A 173 -13.64 -3.80 -18.44
CA ILE A 173 -12.49 -3.79 -17.52
C ILE A 173 -11.41 -2.76 -17.90
N SER A 174 -11.18 -2.56 -19.20
CA SER A 174 -10.24 -1.55 -19.72
C SER A 174 -10.59 -0.10 -19.31
N GLN A 175 -11.87 0.21 -19.10
CA GLN A 175 -12.36 1.52 -18.64
C GLN A 175 -12.51 1.57 -17.11
N VAL A 176 -12.68 0.42 -16.45
CA VAL A 176 -12.66 0.32 -14.97
C VAL A 176 -11.33 0.86 -14.45
N ARG A 177 -10.22 0.38 -15.01
CA ARG A 177 -8.87 0.80 -14.61
C ARG A 177 -8.71 2.32 -14.63
N GLN A 178 -9.05 2.95 -15.76
CA GLN A 178 -8.93 4.41 -15.90
C GLN A 178 -9.78 5.16 -14.87
N SER A 179 -11.02 4.72 -14.65
CA SER A 179 -11.94 5.36 -13.69
C SER A 179 -11.43 5.25 -12.25
N VAL A 180 -10.92 4.08 -11.87
CA VAL A 180 -10.38 3.82 -10.53
C VAL A 180 -9.08 4.58 -10.31
N VAL A 181 -8.16 4.59 -11.28
CA VAL A 181 -6.90 5.34 -11.21
C VAL A 181 -7.17 6.84 -11.10
N SER A 182 -8.07 7.38 -11.92
CA SER A 182 -8.44 8.80 -11.84
C SER A 182 -9.03 9.17 -10.48
N CYS A 183 -9.87 8.30 -9.92
CA CYS A 183 -10.39 8.48 -8.56
C CYS A 183 -9.28 8.43 -7.51
N MET A 184 -8.37 7.46 -7.56
CA MET A 184 -7.25 7.36 -6.63
C MET A 184 -6.36 8.61 -6.65
N LEU A 185 -6.05 9.16 -7.83
CA LEU A 185 -5.29 10.40 -7.96
C LEU A 185 -6.01 11.58 -7.30
N THR A 186 -7.32 11.69 -7.53
CA THR A 186 -8.15 12.73 -6.91
C THR A 186 -8.14 12.59 -5.39
N LEU A 187 -8.38 11.39 -4.86
CA LEU A 187 -8.39 11.13 -3.42
C LEU A 187 -7.03 11.33 -2.77
N MET A 188 -5.94 11.07 -3.50
CA MET A 188 -4.58 11.36 -3.04
C MET A 188 -4.37 12.87 -2.87
N SER A 189 -4.84 13.66 -3.85
CA SER A 189 -4.81 15.12 -3.75
C SER A 189 -5.67 15.63 -2.58
N GLU A 190 -6.89 15.10 -2.42
CA GLU A 190 -7.76 15.47 -1.29
C GLU A 190 -7.10 15.14 0.07
N ALA A 191 -6.43 14.00 0.17
CA ALA A 191 -5.72 13.61 1.38
C ALA A 191 -4.53 14.55 1.68
N ALA A 192 -3.81 14.98 0.64
CA ALA A 192 -2.71 15.95 0.75
C ALA A 192 -3.18 17.35 1.18
N ASP A 193 -4.37 17.78 0.74
CA ASP A 193 -4.99 19.04 1.17
C ASP A 193 -5.38 19.03 2.65
N ILE A 194 -5.72 17.86 3.19
CA ILE A 194 -6.10 17.68 4.60
C ILE A 194 -4.86 17.47 5.49
N SER A 195 -3.86 16.75 5.01
CA SER A 195 -2.70 16.32 5.79
C SER A 195 -1.39 16.65 5.10
N THR A 196 -0.58 17.46 5.79
CA THR A 196 0.78 17.79 5.36
C THR A 196 1.69 16.55 5.26
N SER A 197 1.29 15.43 5.87
CA SER A 197 2.03 14.17 5.81
C SER A 197 1.83 13.41 4.51
N VAL A 198 0.87 13.77 3.67
CA VAL A 198 0.55 13.06 2.43
C VAL A 198 0.95 13.89 1.21
N SER A 199 1.63 13.27 0.24
CA SER A 199 1.88 13.90 -1.05
C SER A 199 0.67 13.84 -1.96
N SER A 200 0.43 14.89 -2.74
CA SER A 200 -0.52 14.85 -3.85
C SER A 200 0.02 14.05 -5.04
N ALA A 201 1.34 13.83 -5.11
CA ALA A 201 1.98 12.94 -6.06
C ALA A 201 2.07 11.51 -5.48
N CYS A 202 1.85 10.52 -6.33
CA CYS A 202 1.93 9.11 -5.96
C CYS A 202 2.54 8.26 -7.06
N ASP A 203 2.99 7.07 -6.66
CA ASP A 203 3.26 5.99 -7.59
C ASP A 203 2.03 5.08 -7.66
N ILE A 204 1.67 4.62 -8.86
CA ILE A 204 0.52 3.72 -9.08
C ILE A 204 1.01 2.44 -9.70
N ALA A 205 0.82 1.32 -9.00
CA ALA A 205 1.09 -0.01 -9.52
C ALA A 205 -0.20 -0.70 -9.98
N LEU A 206 -0.13 -1.34 -11.14
CA LEU A 206 -1.11 -2.28 -11.67
C LEU A 206 -0.51 -3.68 -11.54
N VAL A 207 -1.19 -4.57 -10.82
CA VAL A 207 -0.71 -5.93 -10.56
C VAL A 207 -1.71 -6.95 -11.11
N ASP A 208 -1.27 -7.74 -12.09
CA ASP A 208 -2.01 -8.88 -12.65
C ASP A 208 -1.11 -10.14 -12.64
N GLY A 209 -1.35 -11.00 -11.65
CA GLY A 209 -0.55 -12.16 -11.36
C GLY A 209 0.89 -11.79 -11.04
N ARG A 210 1.82 -12.19 -11.91
CA ARG A 210 3.24 -11.82 -11.82
C ARG A 210 3.58 -10.54 -12.60
N HIS A 211 2.68 -10.03 -13.43
CA HIS A 211 2.93 -8.80 -14.18
C HIS A 211 2.66 -7.61 -13.28
N VAL A 212 3.61 -6.67 -13.27
CA VAL A 212 3.52 -5.44 -12.50
C VAL A 212 3.94 -4.32 -13.42
N ASP A 213 3.03 -3.39 -13.68
CA ASP A 213 3.33 -2.13 -14.34
C ASP A 213 3.22 -0.99 -13.32
N ILE A 214 4.03 0.05 -13.45
CA ILE A 214 4.04 1.19 -12.54
C ILE A 214 4.07 2.51 -13.30
N ALA A 215 3.29 3.48 -12.83
CA ALA A 215 3.41 4.89 -13.19
C ALA A 215 4.01 5.65 -12.00
N LEU A 216 5.09 6.38 -12.23
CA LEU A 216 5.88 7.02 -11.17
C LEU A 216 5.59 8.51 -11.07
N GLY A 217 5.42 9.03 -9.86
CA GLY A 217 5.33 10.47 -9.62
C GLY A 217 4.13 11.15 -10.25
N VAL A 218 3.02 10.44 -10.40
CA VAL A 218 1.80 10.93 -11.03
C VAL A 218 0.88 11.65 -10.06
N SER A 219 0.00 12.49 -10.58
CA SER A 219 -0.86 13.43 -9.86
C SER A 219 -2.21 13.59 -10.56
N ALA A 220 -3.19 14.18 -9.87
CA ALA A 220 -4.52 14.43 -10.43
C ALA A 220 -4.54 15.38 -11.65
N SER A 221 -3.47 16.15 -11.87
CA SER A 221 -3.33 17.05 -13.03
C SER A 221 -2.77 16.37 -14.29
N ASP A 222 -2.29 15.13 -14.19
CA ASP A 222 -1.69 14.45 -15.34
C ASP A 222 -2.76 13.98 -16.32
N GLU A 223 -2.67 14.45 -17.57
CA GLU A 223 -3.62 14.10 -18.64
C GLU A 223 -3.41 12.67 -19.17
N THR A 224 -2.16 12.19 -19.12
CA THR A 224 -1.76 10.88 -19.60
C THR A 224 -0.79 10.24 -18.62
N LEU A 225 -1.03 8.96 -18.30
CA LEU A 225 -0.18 8.18 -17.40
C LEU A 225 0.64 7.18 -18.23
N GLU A 226 1.95 7.21 -18.09
CA GLU A 226 2.84 6.20 -18.67
C GLU A 226 3.06 5.08 -17.65
N PHE A 227 2.60 3.88 -18.00
CA PHE A 227 2.84 2.68 -17.22
C PHE A 227 4.00 1.90 -17.84
N ILE A 228 5.04 1.66 -17.06
CA ILE A 228 6.22 0.91 -17.46
C ILE A 228 6.30 -0.43 -16.69
N PRO A 229 6.76 -1.52 -17.33
CA PRO A 229 6.97 -2.78 -16.63
C PRO A 229 7.97 -2.64 -15.48
N MET A 230 7.60 -3.13 -14.30
CA MET A 230 8.45 -3.16 -13.12
C MET A 230 9.19 -4.51 -13.05
N HIS A 231 10.45 -4.52 -13.49
CA HIS A 231 11.28 -5.71 -13.48
C HIS A 231 11.76 -6.04 -12.05
N HIS A 232 11.70 -7.32 -11.68
CA HIS A 232 12.33 -7.80 -10.46
C HIS A 232 13.83 -7.94 -10.69
N LEU A 233 14.63 -7.27 -9.85
CA LEU A 233 16.08 -7.35 -9.85
C LEU A 233 16.49 -8.16 -8.62
N ALA A 234 16.65 -9.48 -8.77
CA ALA A 234 17.17 -10.30 -7.69
C ALA A 234 18.60 -9.86 -7.32
N ALA A 235 18.93 -9.91 -6.04
CA ALA A 235 20.31 -9.72 -5.58
C ALA A 235 21.21 -10.78 -6.23
N GLN A 236 22.34 -10.35 -6.81
CA GLN A 236 23.35 -11.23 -7.41
C GLN A 236 24.24 -11.90 -6.35
#